data_AF-A0A0D2AX40-F1
#
_entry.id   AF-A0A0D2AX40-F1
#
_cell.length_a   1.000
_cell.length_b   1.000
_cell.length_c   1.000
_cell.angle_alpha   90.00
_cell.angle_beta   90.00
_cell.angle_gamma   90.00
#
_symmetry.space_group_name_H-M   'P 1'
#
loop_
_entity.id
_entity.type
_entity.pdbx_description
1 polymer ?
#
loop_
_entity_poly.entity_id
_entity_poly.type
_entity_poly.pdbx_seq_one_letter_code
_entity_poly.pdbx_strand_id
1 'polypeptide(L)'
;MCSLLDLAPEVLHHIFTHVHPTDLSPLSMTCRYFNQVIQNDELLWKHHYLCLFDLPPEDGTTSWKTRTTQLVTAIKILEADDESTAALQEVLEATLKLIEVSVSQSPKNTDFLANHFKKAANLSAFLCKSSLFPRAAPGKWTAAPTAALRQLSARLHVLGGMNLEDPWPRIDGHTCIHIAASHDSSAEDDADDDDSSDSEDDNTNANTGTDNNNNENDTNNNNNNNNEDDYNDIDDIDDDDANDDDGTDGGEYPEVVSPAAASAGGDASTPSTSTSTTFSPQPIRYAHPYARSQVYDLRRYTQANKWGPFMDDGSGRIDWEKVQAIMIVIGFNYRMYAERRGASSSSHSGVLRPWDEAFFGIATNSYVSSPLSGKLRPSLHPDLDAVDPYGVTGTWMRIVCFLDFNDLYAFNFESGRLDPTQDREPLTTREAFRLIRLQLHVTAVDAPNPDLGDGDMPVVHFQGTSRSTFMAWDPNANSRIRGTVRKTASGAIRWTTFSIFHGEERWRSEGVQIGGIRSARGILGNWFDKDYDIHGPAGPTAFWKISDEMVEEAHHNPPPMVQIFLNGGP
;
A
#
# COMPACT_ATOMS: atom_id res chain seq x y z
N MET A 1 -28.58 52.96 12.59
CA MET A 1 -27.99 51.79 11.90
C MET A 1 -27.61 50.82 13.01
N CYS A 2 -28.16 49.60 13.04
CA CYS A 2 -27.67 48.58 13.97
C CYS A 2 -26.26 48.19 13.52
N SER A 3 -25.29 48.33 14.43
CA SER A 3 -23.95 47.79 14.21
C SER A 3 -23.98 46.28 14.45
N LEU A 4 -23.11 45.54 13.78
CA LEU A 4 -22.92 44.10 14.02
C LEU A 4 -22.58 43.82 15.49
N LEU A 5 -21.93 44.78 16.17
CA LEU A 5 -21.57 44.72 17.59
C LEU A 5 -22.77 44.86 18.53
N ASP A 6 -23.92 45.34 18.04
CA ASP A 6 -25.14 45.54 18.84
C ASP A 6 -26.04 44.29 18.86
N LEU A 7 -25.65 43.24 18.14
CA LEU A 7 -26.39 41.98 18.09
C LEU A 7 -26.20 41.14 19.36
N ALA A 8 -27.24 40.37 19.71
CA ALA A 8 -27.17 39.45 20.83
C ALA A 8 -26.13 38.32 20.56
N PRO A 9 -25.44 37.79 21.60
CA PRO A 9 -24.45 36.73 21.44
C PRO A 9 -24.94 35.50 20.68
N GLU A 10 -26.23 35.15 20.82
CA GLU A 10 -26.85 34.01 20.15
C GLU A 10 -26.97 34.24 18.63
N VAL A 11 -27.22 35.49 18.22
CA VAL A 11 -27.25 35.87 16.80
C VAL A 11 -25.83 35.88 16.24
N LEU A 12 -24.86 36.37 17.01
CA LEU A 12 -23.45 36.32 16.63
C LEU A 12 -22.94 34.89 16.51
N HIS A 13 -23.31 33.99 17.43
CA HIS A 13 -23.04 32.56 17.33
C HIS A 13 -23.53 31.99 15.99
N HIS A 14 -24.80 32.22 15.65
CA HIS A 14 -25.37 31.74 14.39
C HIS A 14 -24.73 32.38 13.15
N ILE A 15 -24.27 33.64 13.23
CA ILE A 15 -23.51 34.24 12.13
C ILE A 15 -22.15 33.53 12.01
N PHE A 16 -21.47 33.29 13.12
CA PHE A 16 -20.15 32.68 13.15
C PHE A 16 -20.15 31.20 12.76
N THR A 17 -21.27 30.46 12.89
CA THR A 17 -21.38 29.09 12.36
C THR A 17 -21.26 29.04 10.83
N HIS A 18 -21.54 30.14 10.12
CA HIS A 18 -21.42 30.24 8.66
C HIS A 18 -20.06 30.79 8.17
N VAL A 19 -19.14 31.16 9.08
CA VAL A 19 -17.81 31.64 8.74
C VAL A 19 -16.87 30.45 8.50
N HIS A 20 -15.95 30.55 7.54
CA HIS A 20 -14.99 29.47 7.33
C HIS A 20 -14.07 29.29 8.57
N PRO A 21 -13.76 28.06 9.00
CA PRO A 21 -12.98 27.83 10.22
C PRO A 21 -11.61 28.52 10.25
N THR A 22 -10.95 28.68 9.10
CA THR A 22 -9.66 29.40 9.00
C THR A 22 -9.76 30.89 9.32
N ASP A 23 -10.95 31.47 9.15
CA ASP A 23 -11.21 32.92 9.22
C ASP A 23 -11.72 33.35 10.59
N LEU A 24 -12.12 32.40 11.44
CA LEU A 24 -12.51 32.65 12.84
C LEU A 24 -11.37 33.27 13.65
N SER A 25 -10.12 32.85 13.41
CA SER A 25 -8.96 33.39 14.11
C SER A 25 -8.73 34.88 13.74
N PRO A 26 -8.60 35.25 12.45
CA PRO A 26 -8.61 36.66 12.03
C PRO A 26 -9.79 37.47 12.57
N LEU A 27 -11.01 36.92 12.51
CA LEU A 27 -12.22 37.59 13.01
C LEU A 27 -12.13 37.89 14.51
N SER A 28 -11.59 36.96 15.30
CA SER A 28 -11.37 37.14 16.74
C SER A 28 -10.32 38.20 17.06
N MET A 29 -9.49 38.62 16.10
CA MET A 29 -8.50 39.69 16.28
C MET A 29 -9.05 41.09 15.95
N THR A 30 -10.24 41.19 15.34
CA THR A 30 -10.80 42.48 14.90
C THR A 30 -11.23 43.38 16.05
N CYS A 31 -11.81 42.81 17.11
CA CYS A 31 -12.22 43.56 18.30
C CYS A 31 -12.27 42.68 19.56
N ARG A 32 -12.20 43.31 20.74
CA ARG A 32 -12.21 42.59 22.03
C ARG A 32 -13.53 41.84 22.26
N TYR A 33 -14.65 42.38 21.78
CA TYR A 33 -15.95 41.75 21.97
C TYR A 33 -16.08 40.45 21.17
N PHE A 34 -15.72 40.45 19.88
CA PHE A 34 -15.68 39.22 19.08
C PHE A 34 -14.65 38.22 19.60
N ASN A 35 -13.50 38.70 20.07
CA ASN A 35 -12.55 37.82 20.76
C ASN A 35 -13.24 37.11 21.94
N GLN A 36 -13.90 37.85 22.83
CA GLN A 36 -14.55 37.27 23.99
C GLN A 36 -15.70 36.30 23.63
N VAL A 37 -16.53 36.65 22.63
CA VAL A 37 -17.65 35.79 22.20
C VAL A 37 -17.13 34.51 21.55
N ILE A 38 -16.21 34.62 20.58
CA ILE A 38 -15.68 33.45 19.86
C ILE A 38 -14.87 32.54 20.79
N GLN A 39 -14.03 33.10 21.67
CA GLN A 39 -13.11 32.31 22.49
C GLN A 39 -13.81 31.52 23.61
N ASN A 40 -14.97 31.98 24.08
CA ASN A 40 -15.72 31.34 25.16
C ASN A 40 -16.85 30.42 24.66
N ASP A 41 -17.10 30.38 23.35
CA ASP A 41 -18.20 29.63 22.75
C ASP A 41 -17.76 28.22 22.33
N GLU A 42 -17.82 27.27 23.27
CA GLU A 42 -17.47 25.87 23.01
C GLU A 42 -18.40 25.20 21.96
N LEU A 43 -19.65 25.65 21.83
CA LEU A 43 -20.58 25.10 20.85
C LEU A 43 -20.22 25.53 19.43
N LEU A 44 -19.75 26.77 19.26
CA LEU A 44 -19.23 27.26 17.99
C LEU A 44 -18.02 26.44 17.55
N TRP A 45 -17.04 26.22 18.44
CA TRP A 45 -15.87 25.39 18.12
C TRP A 45 -16.25 23.94 17.81
N LYS A 46 -17.20 23.36 18.56
CA LYS A 46 -17.74 22.02 18.27
C LYS A 46 -18.41 21.96 16.89
N HIS A 47 -19.21 22.97 16.53
CA HIS A 47 -19.86 23.04 15.22
C HIS A 47 -18.83 23.04 14.09
N HIS A 48 -17.84 23.94 14.16
CA HIS A 48 -16.79 24.05 13.15
C HIS A 48 -15.94 22.79 13.03
N TYR A 49 -15.63 22.16 14.16
CA TYR A 49 -14.95 20.87 14.16
C TYR A 49 -15.76 19.81 13.39
N LEU A 50 -17.04 19.62 13.74
CA LEU A 50 -17.88 18.58 13.17
C LEU A 50 -18.27 18.84 11.70
N CYS A 51 -18.17 20.09 11.22
CA CYS A 51 -18.29 20.40 9.81
C CYS A 51 -17.12 19.82 9.00
N LEU A 52 -15.91 19.80 9.55
CA LEU A 52 -14.70 19.37 8.84
C LEU A 52 -14.28 17.92 9.14
N PHE A 53 -14.46 17.46 10.37
CA PHE A 53 -13.87 16.21 10.88
C PHE A 53 -14.92 15.30 11.52
N ASP A 54 -14.55 14.03 11.67
CA ASP A 54 -15.37 13.02 12.33
C ASP A 54 -15.43 13.21 13.84
N LEU A 55 -16.53 12.79 14.47
CA LEU A 55 -16.71 12.92 15.92
C LEU A 55 -15.59 12.16 16.67
N PRO A 56 -14.73 12.85 17.43
CA PRO A 56 -13.70 12.18 18.20
C PRO A 56 -14.32 11.40 19.36
N PRO A 57 -13.61 10.40 19.92
CA PRO A 57 -14.00 9.75 21.16
C PRO A 57 -14.24 10.79 22.27
N GLU A 58 -15.18 10.49 23.17
CA GLU A 58 -15.48 11.34 24.33
C GLU A 58 -14.32 11.34 25.31
N ASP A 59 -13.33 12.21 25.09
CA ASP A 59 -12.32 12.53 26.09
C ASP A 59 -12.68 13.87 26.71
N GLY A 60 -13.22 13.86 27.93
CA GLY A 60 -13.58 15.07 28.68
C GLY A 60 -12.39 15.98 29.07
N THR A 61 -11.22 15.77 28.49
CA THR A 61 -9.94 16.39 28.87
C THR A 61 -9.50 17.53 27.96
N THR A 62 -9.99 17.60 26.71
CA THR A 62 -9.54 18.61 25.72
C THR A 62 -10.71 19.46 25.24
N SER A 63 -10.59 20.79 25.34
CA SER A 63 -11.60 21.71 24.81
C SER A 63 -11.74 21.62 23.28
N TRP A 64 -12.94 21.88 22.76
CA TRP A 64 -13.19 21.87 21.31
C TRP A 64 -12.35 22.89 20.58
N LYS A 65 -12.11 24.03 21.22
CA LYS A 65 -11.21 25.07 20.73
C LYS A 65 -9.79 24.54 20.47
N THR A 66 -9.20 23.86 21.45
CA THR A 66 -7.83 23.34 21.32
C THR A 66 -7.74 22.32 20.20
N ARG A 67 -8.70 21.38 20.13
CA ARG A 67 -8.78 20.37 19.06
C ARG A 67 -8.88 21.01 17.69
N THR A 68 -9.79 21.96 17.53
CA THR A 68 -10.01 22.66 16.25
C THR A 68 -8.79 23.47 15.85
N THR A 69 -8.18 24.20 16.77
CA THR A 69 -7.01 25.03 16.49
C THR A 69 -5.81 24.19 16.04
N GLN A 70 -5.52 23.07 16.71
CA GLN A 70 -4.43 22.16 16.34
C GLN A 70 -4.60 21.62 14.90
N LEU A 71 -5.80 21.19 14.55
CA LEU A 71 -6.08 20.67 13.22
C LEU A 71 -6.07 21.75 12.15
N VAL A 72 -6.59 22.94 12.44
CA VAL A 72 -6.53 24.08 11.51
C VAL A 72 -5.09 24.53 11.27
N THR A 73 -4.21 24.47 12.27
CA THR A 73 -2.77 24.71 12.07
C THR A 73 -2.16 23.65 11.14
N ALA A 74 -2.45 22.37 11.36
CA ALA A 74 -2.00 21.30 10.48
C ALA A 74 -2.52 21.45 9.04
N ILE A 75 -3.78 21.85 8.86
CA ILE A 75 -4.38 22.18 7.56
C ILE A 75 -3.55 23.27 6.86
N LYS A 76 -3.32 24.40 7.55
CA LYS A 76 -2.57 25.53 6.98
C LYS A 76 -1.16 25.14 6.55
N ILE A 77 -0.53 24.19 7.26
CA ILE A 77 0.78 23.66 6.87
C ILE A 77 0.67 22.75 5.64
N LEU A 78 -0.33 21.86 5.56
CA LEU A 78 -0.57 21.00 4.40
C LEU A 78 -1.04 21.77 3.15
N GLU A 79 -1.61 22.96 3.34
CA GLU A 79 -2.01 23.88 2.29
C GLU A 79 -0.86 24.78 1.81
N ALA A 80 0.13 25.05 2.66
CA ALA A 80 1.28 25.86 2.29
C ALA A 80 2.13 25.19 1.21
N ASP A 81 2.63 25.99 0.27
CA ASP A 81 3.52 25.52 -0.81
C ASP A 81 5.00 25.37 -0.35
N ASP A 82 5.28 25.54 0.95
CA ASP A 82 6.62 25.49 1.51
C ASP A 82 6.95 24.09 2.05
N GLU A 83 8.11 23.53 1.68
CA GLU A 83 8.63 22.25 2.18
C GLU A 83 9.20 22.37 3.60
N SER A 84 8.60 23.20 4.45
CA SER A 84 9.14 23.51 5.76
C SER A 84 9.03 22.31 6.71
N THR A 85 10.18 21.71 7.00
CA THR A 85 10.34 20.60 7.96
C THR A 85 10.17 21.02 9.42
N ALA A 86 10.08 22.33 9.70
CA ALA A 86 9.99 22.86 11.06
C ALA A 86 8.74 22.37 11.82
N ALA A 87 7.66 22.05 11.10
CA ALA A 87 6.41 21.54 11.66
C ALA A 87 6.17 20.04 11.41
N LEU A 88 7.21 19.29 11.00
CA LEU A 88 7.11 17.87 10.64
C LEU A 88 6.44 17.03 11.74
N GLN A 89 6.88 17.19 13.00
CA GLN A 89 6.34 16.41 14.12
C GLN A 89 4.85 16.71 14.34
N GLU A 90 4.48 17.98 14.38
CA GLU A 90 3.10 18.42 14.66
C GLU A 90 2.13 17.89 13.59
N VAL A 91 2.50 17.97 12.31
CA VAL A 91 1.68 17.48 11.20
C VAL A 91 1.55 15.95 11.24
N LEU A 92 2.66 15.23 11.49
CA LEU A 92 2.62 13.76 11.56
C LEU A 92 1.74 13.29 12.72
N GLU A 93 1.90 13.86 13.91
CA GLU A 93 1.10 13.50 15.09
C GLU A 93 -0.38 13.86 14.92
N ALA A 94 -0.68 15.06 14.40
CA ALA A 94 -2.05 15.49 14.14
C ALA A 94 -2.74 14.58 13.11
N THR A 95 -2.03 14.23 12.04
CA THR A 95 -2.55 13.35 10.98
C THR A 95 -2.81 11.93 11.51
N LEU A 96 -1.87 11.36 12.27
CA LEU A 96 -2.06 10.03 12.84
C LEU A 96 -3.22 10.00 13.84
N LYS A 97 -3.40 11.06 14.63
CA LYS A 97 -4.54 11.19 15.54
C LYS A 97 -5.87 11.24 14.79
N LEU A 98 -5.93 11.93 13.64
CA LEU A 98 -7.12 11.90 12.78
C LEU A 98 -7.44 10.49 12.29
N ILE A 99 -6.41 9.74 11.86
CA ILE A 99 -6.59 8.36 11.39
C ILE A 99 -7.09 7.44 12.51
N GLU A 100 -6.56 7.60 13.72
CA GLU A 100 -6.94 6.78 14.89
C GLU A 100 -8.41 6.97 15.29
N VAL A 101 -8.98 8.15 15.05
CA VAL A 101 -10.41 8.43 15.33
C VAL A 101 -11.33 8.18 14.14
N SER A 102 -10.79 7.83 12.96
CA SER A 102 -11.59 7.56 11.76
C SER A 102 -12.44 6.29 11.90
N VAL A 103 -13.74 6.43 11.64
CA VAL A 103 -14.73 5.35 11.64
C VAL A 103 -15.39 5.24 10.27
N SER A 104 -15.71 4.04 9.81
CA SER A 104 -16.23 3.82 8.45
C SER A 104 -17.57 4.50 8.14
N GLN A 105 -18.33 4.88 9.17
CA GLN A 105 -19.62 5.56 9.03
C GLN A 105 -19.51 6.97 8.46
N SER A 106 -18.34 7.60 8.57
CA SER A 106 -18.10 8.95 8.08
C SER A 106 -16.70 9.05 7.49
N PRO A 107 -16.57 9.41 6.21
CA PRO A 107 -15.26 9.43 5.55
C PRO A 107 -14.55 10.78 5.67
N LYS A 108 -15.02 11.74 6.48
CA LYS A 108 -14.50 13.12 6.45
C LYS A 108 -13.00 13.18 6.72
N ASN A 109 -12.52 12.45 7.74
CA ASN A 109 -11.10 12.42 8.05
C ASN A 109 -10.30 11.75 6.92
N THR A 110 -10.77 10.61 6.41
CA THR A 110 -10.05 9.87 5.35
C THR A 110 -10.03 10.63 4.04
N ASP A 111 -11.13 11.28 3.65
CA ASP A 111 -11.25 12.11 2.45
C ASP A 111 -10.41 13.37 2.55
N PHE A 112 -10.41 14.01 3.73
CA PHE A 112 -9.55 15.15 4.02
C PHE A 112 -8.08 14.79 3.79
N LEU A 113 -7.63 13.66 4.36
CA LEU A 113 -6.24 13.20 4.21
C LEU A 113 -5.93 12.80 2.77
N ALA A 114 -6.81 12.03 2.13
CA ALA A 114 -6.67 11.64 0.74
C ALA A 114 -6.53 12.87 -0.18
N ASN A 115 -7.28 13.93 0.06
CA ASN A 115 -7.20 15.14 -0.75
C ASN A 115 -5.90 15.94 -0.56
N HIS A 116 -5.38 16.03 0.66
CA HIS A 116 -4.14 16.78 0.92
C HIS A 116 -2.88 16.03 0.50
N PHE A 117 -2.88 14.70 0.64
CA PHE A 117 -1.75 13.85 0.27
C PHE A 117 -1.77 13.41 -1.20
N LYS A 118 -2.73 13.89 -2.01
CA LYS A 118 -2.60 13.89 -3.48
C LYS A 118 -1.51 14.85 -3.98
N LYS A 119 -1.11 15.85 -3.17
CA LYS A 119 -0.04 16.79 -3.55
C LYS A 119 1.34 16.15 -3.38
N ALA A 120 2.15 16.18 -4.45
CA ALA A 120 3.51 15.62 -4.43
C ALA A 120 4.42 16.23 -3.35
N ALA A 121 4.30 17.54 -3.10
CA ALA A 121 5.04 18.24 -2.05
C ALA A 121 4.77 17.68 -0.64
N ASN A 122 3.50 17.31 -0.36
CA ASN A 122 3.14 16.72 0.93
C ASN A 122 3.69 15.29 1.07
N LEU A 123 3.79 14.54 -0.02
CA LEU A 123 4.42 13.22 -0.02
C LEU A 123 5.93 13.31 0.30
N SER A 124 6.67 14.21 -0.36
CA SER A 124 8.11 14.40 -0.11
C SER A 124 8.39 14.97 1.29
N ALA A 125 7.55 15.90 1.74
CA ALA A 125 7.71 16.58 3.03
C ALA A 125 7.39 15.68 4.23
N PHE A 126 6.37 14.81 4.13
CA PHE A 126 5.86 14.06 5.29
C PHE A 126 5.92 12.53 5.16
N LEU A 127 5.72 11.94 3.97
CA LEU A 127 5.67 10.47 3.81
C LEU A 127 7.03 9.85 3.45
N CYS A 128 7.91 10.62 2.80
CA CYS A 128 9.20 10.13 2.29
C CYS A 128 10.38 10.46 3.21
N LYS A 129 10.17 10.47 4.54
CA LYS A 129 11.19 10.85 5.53
C LYS A 129 11.79 9.67 6.31
N SER A 130 11.51 8.43 5.92
CA SER A 130 12.19 7.24 6.49
C SER A 130 13.65 7.14 6.01
N SER A 131 14.41 6.21 6.61
CA SER A 131 15.80 5.90 6.23
C SER A 131 15.93 5.29 4.83
N LEU A 132 14.85 4.72 4.30
CA LEU A 132 14.83 4.07 2.99
C LEU A 132 15.01 5.06 1.83
N PHE A 133 14.33 6.20 1.89
CA PHE A 133 14.26 7.14 0.76
C PHE A 133 15.59 7.81 0.43
N PRO A 134 16.38 8.34 1.39
CA PRO A 134 17.68 8.91 1.07
C PRO A 134 18.65 7.92 0.41
N ARG A 135 18.47 6.61 0.63
CA ARG A 135 19.27 5.57 -0.02
C ARG A 135 18.85 5.36 -1.46
N ALA A 136 17.54 5.41 -1.73
CA ALA A 136 16.98 5.27 -3.07
C ALA A 136 17.29 6.46 -3.99
N ALA A 137 17.36 7.68 -3.43
CA ALA A 137 17.70 8.88 -4.19
C ALA A 137 18.49 9.88 -3.32
N PRO A 138 19.82 9.66 -3.17
CA PRO A 138 20.68 10.53 -2.37
C PRO A 138 20.63 11.98 -2.86
N GLY A 139 20.53 12.93 -1.93
CA GLY A 139 20.49 14.37 -2.23
C GLY A 139 19.12 14.89 -2.71
N LYS A 140 18.18 14.02 -3.10
CA LYS A 140 16.81 14.39 -3.49
C LYS A 140 15.82 14.18 -2.36
N TRP A 141 15.95 13.08 -1.61
CA TRP A 141 15.14 12.82 -0.43
C TRP A 141 15.98 12.90 0.84
N THR A 142 15.37 13.49 1.88
CA THR A 142 16.00 13.67 3.19
C THR A 142 15.26 12.85 4.24
N ALA A 143 16.00 12.16 5.11
CA ALA A 143 15.41 11.48 6.24
C ALA A 143 15.05 12.47 7.34
N ALA A 144 14.05 12.13 8.15
CA ALA A 144 13.78 12.86 9.37
C ALA A 144 14.96 12.75 10.36
N PRO A 145 15.23 13.80 11.14
CA PRO A 145 16.44 13.90 11.97
C PRO A 145 16.50 12.84 13.07
N THR A 146 15.34 12.46 13.63
CA THR A 146 15.26 11.49 14.73
C THR A 146 14.64 10.17 14.29
N ALA A 147 15.05 9.05 14.91
CA ALA A 147 14.48 7.73 14.63
C ALA A 147 12.97 7.68 14.87
N ALA A 148 12.47 8.37 15.90
CA ALA A 148 11.04 8.44 16.20
C ALA A 148 10.25 9.11 15.05
N LEU A 149 10.76 10.22 14.49
CA LEU A 149 10.10 10.88 13.36
C LEU A 149 10.15 10.05 12.09
N ARG A 150 11.24 9.31 11.84
CA ARG A 150 11.32 8.36 10.72
C ARG A 150 10.25 7.28 10.81
N GLN A 151 10.05 6.73 12.01
CA GLN A 151 9.01 5.73 12.28
C GLN A 151 7.60 6.32 12.12
N LEU A 152 7.35 7.57 12.55
CA LEU A 152 6.06 8.24 12.34
C LEU A 152 5.78 8.51 10.86
N SER A 153 6.78 8.97 10.11
CA SER A 153 6.68 9.15 8.66
C SER A 153 6.42 7.82 7.94
N ALA A 154 7.15 6.76 8.31
CA ALA A 154 6.94 5.43 7.75
C ALA A 154 5.55 4.87 8.08
N ARG A 155 5.07 5.06 9.31
CA ARG A 155 3.70 4.70 9.72
C ARG A 155 2.67 5.40 8.84
N LEU A 156 2.84 6.71 8.65
CA LEU A 156 1.90 7.48 7.85
C LEU A 156 1.92 7.08 6.38
N HIS A 157 3.10 6.77 5.81
CA HIS A 157 3.19 6.25 4.45
C HIS A 157 2.45 4.91 4.32
N VAL A 158 2.66 3.97 5.26
CA VAL A 158 1.96 2.67 5.25
C VAL A 158 0.43 2.84 5.30
N LEU A 159 -0.06 3.76 6.15
CA LEU A 159 -1.50 4.07 6.24
C LEU A 159 -2.02 4.79 4.98
N GLY A 160 -1.20 5.68 4.42
CA GLY A 160 -1.47 6.40 3.18
C GLY A 160 -1.70 5.47 2.00
N GLY A 161 -1.00 4.33 1.92
CA GLY A 161 -1.16 3.33 0.87
C GLY A 161 -0.22 3.51 -0.32
N MET A 162 -0.56 2.83 -1.42
CA MET A 162 0.22 2.59 -2.65
C MET A 162 -0.39 3.21 -3.92
N ASN A 163 -1.31 4.20 -3.84
CA ASN A 163 -1.70 4.99 -5.02
C ASN A 163 -0.55 5.88 -5.50
N LEU A 164 0.36 5.31 -6.29
CA LEU A 164 1.60 5.98 -6.68
C LEU A 164 1.65 6.34 -8.16
N GLU A 165 0.56 6.21 -8.91
CA GLU A 165 0.61 6.39 -10.38
C GLU A 165 0.83 7.85 -10.80
N ASP A 166 0.24 8.81 -10.10
CA ASP A 166 0.30 10.24 -10.47
C ASP A 166 0.88 11.22 -9.42
N PRO A 167 0.79 11.02 -8.09
CA PRO A 167 1.18 12.07 -7.16
C PRO A 167 2.61 11.97 -6.63
N TRP A 168 3.36 10.89 -6.89
CA TRP A 168 4.70 10.76 -6.30
C TRP A 168 5.65 11.85 -6.78
N PRO A 169 6.56 12.35 -5.91
CA PRO A 169 7.52 13.37 -6.29
C PRO A 169 8.27 12.92 -7.53
N ARG A 170 7.98 13.59 -8.66
CA ARG A 170 8.77 13.39 -9.87
C ARG A 170 10.19 13.82 -9.54
N ILE A 171 11.13 12.95 -9.86
CA ILE A 171 12.56 13.12 -9.57
C ILE A 171 13.15 14.34 -10.30
N ASP A 172 12.39 14.92 -11.23
CA ASP A 172 12.80 15.98 -12.13
C ASP A 172 12.03 17.27 -11.81
N GLY A 173 12.59 18.05 -10.88
CA GLY A 173 12.15 19.40 -10.56
C GLY A 173 12.54 20.44 -11.61
N HIS A 174 12.17 20.22 -12.88
CA HIS A 174 12.24 21.28 -13.88
C HIS A 174 10.84 21.70 -14.31
N THR A 175 10.34 22.75 -13.64
CA THR A 175 9.59 23.79 -14.34
C THR A 175 10.47 24.29 -15.48
N CYS A 176 10.22 23.84 -16.71
CA CYS A 176 10.72 24.56 -17.89
C CYS A 176 9.97 25.89 -17.96
N ILE A 177 10.57 26.93 -17.38
CA ILE A 177 10.24 28.31 -17.66
C ILE A 177 10.96 28.67 -18.97
N HIS A 178 10.22 29.28 -19.90
CA HIS A 178 10.61 29.76 -21.24
C HIS A 178 10.66 28.65 -22.30
N ILE A 179 9.84 28.65 -23.34
CA ILE A 179 9.58 29.77 -24.27
C ILE A 179 8.06 29.92 -24.51
N ALA A 180 7.57 31.14 -24.29
CA ALA A 180 6.23 31.57 -24.64
C ALA A 180 6.06 31.55 -26.16
N ALA A 181 4.94 31.00 -26.62
CA ALA A 181 4.42 31.27 -27.95
C ALA A 181 3.90 32.71 -27.98
N SER A 182 4.51 33.55 -28.81
CA SER A 182 3.84 34.70 -29.43
C SER A 182 4.59 35.12 -30.68
N HIS A 183 3.86 35.09 -31.82
CA HIS A 183 3.76 36.12 -32.86
C HIS A 183 5.05 36.90 -33.20
N ASP A 184 5.50 37.03 -34.45
CA ASP A 184 4.75 37.47 -35.63
C ASP A 184 5.72 37.54 -36.84
N SER A 185 5.12 37.53 -38.03
CA SER A 185 5.54 38.20 -39.28
C SER A 185 6.82 37.79 -40.04
N SER A 186 6.56 37.24 -41.23
CA SER A 186 7.01 37.67 -42.57
C SER A 186 8.46 37.47 -43.03
N ALA A 187 8.54 36.89 -44.25
CA ALA A 187 9.53 37.00 -45.33
C ALA A 187 10.00 35.58 -45.76
N GLU A 188 9.56 35.08 -46.93
CA GLU A 188 10.30 35.16 -48.22
C GLU A 188 11.61 34.34 -48.12
N ASP A 189 11.96 33.34 -48.92
CA ASP A 189 11.65 32.94 -50.29
C ASP A 189 12.29 31.54 -50.52
N ASP A 190 11.85 30.86 -51.58
CA ASP A 190 12.61 29.92 -52.44
C ASP A 190 13.15 28.60 -51.83
N ALA A 191 13.16 27.44 -52.49
CA ALA A 191 12.61 26.95 -53.75
C ALA A 191 12.88 25.42 -53.77
N ASP A 192 12.21 24.75 -54.73
CA ASP A 192 12.61 23.52 -55.41
C ASP A 192 12.27 22.12 -54.81
N ASP A 193 11.39 21.46 -55.58
CA ASP A 193 11.53 20.12 -56.18
C ASP A 193 11.46 18.88 -55.26
N ASP A 194 10.71 17.80 -55.56
CA ASP A 194 9.84 17.46 -56.68
C ASP A 194 9.07 16.17 -56.33
N ASP A 195 8.06 15.87 -57.14
CA ASP A 195 7.56 14.55 -57.55
C ASP A 195 6.43 13.79 -56.79
N SER A 196 5.24 13.97 -57.37
CA SER A 196 4.22 12.99 -57.83
C SER A 196 3.55 11.98 -56.90
N SER A 197 2.21 12.02 -56.78
CA SER A 197 1.29 11.48 -57.82
C SER A 197 -0.19 11.51 -57.38
N ASP A 198 -0.98 12.15 -58.25
CA ASP A 198 -2.41 12.08 -58.59
C ASP A 198 -3.40 11.17 -57.84
N SER A 199 -4.53 11.76 -57.45
CA SER A 199 -5.86 11.67 -58.12
C SER A 199 -6.94 12.07 -57.10
N GLU A 200 -7.46 13.30 -57.17
CA GLU A 200 -8.64 13.74 -57.95
C GLU A 200 -9.99 13.22 -57.43
N ASP A 201 -10.88 14.20 -57.34
CA ASP A 201 -12.33 14.17 -57.35
C ASP A 201 -13.10 13.86 -56.05
N ASP A 202 -14.19 14.55 -55.75
CA ASP A 202 -14.65 15.90 -56.11
C ASP A 202 -15.84 16.19 -55.18
N ASN A 203 -16.05 17.49 -54.97
CA ASN A 203 -17.36 18.11 -54.86
C ASN A 203 -18.37 17.78 -53.73
N THR A 204 -18.39 18.74 -52.80
CA THR A 204 -19.48 19.72 -52.54
C THR A 204 -20.70 19.43 -51.67
N ASN A 205 -20.98 20.52 -50.95
CA ASN A 205 -22.24 21.08 -50.47
C ASN A 205 -22.85 20.46 -49.22
N ALA A 206 -22.73 21.12 -48.07
CA ALA A 206 -23.38 22.39 -47.70
C ALA A 206 -24.88 22.24 -47.39
N ASN A 207 -25.10 22.26 -46.07
CA ASN A 207 -25.97 23.23 -45.39
C ASN A 207 -27.45 22.88 -45.18
N THR A 208 -27.90 23.34 -44.00
CA THR A 208 -29.29 23.49 -43.51
C THR A 208 -30.00 22.18 -43.15
N GLY A 209 -30.69 22.03 -42.03
CA GLY A 209 -31.12 22.99 -41.01
C GLY A 209 -32.43 22.47 -40.43
N THR A 210 -32.57 22.63 -39.11
CA THR A 210 -33.83 22.77 -38.35
C THR A 210 -34.81 21.58 -38.18
N ASP A 211 -35.07 21.33 -36.88
CA ASP A 211 -36.38 21.25 -36.23
C ASP A 211 -37.05 19.89 -35.93
N ASN A 212 -37.14 19.66 -34.61
CA ASN A 212 -38.32 19.38 -33.79
C ASN A 212 -38.88 17.95 -33.61
N ASN A 213 -38.86 17.60 -32.32
CA ASN A 213 -39.94 17.04 -31.48
C ASN A 213 -40.31 15.54 -31.51
N ASN A 214 -40.28 15.00 -30.29
CA ASN A 214 -41.22 14.09 -29.63
C ASN A 214 -41.60 12.80 -30.37
N ASN A 215 -41.32 11.63 -29.78
CA ASN A 215 -42.23 11.00 -28.81
C ASN A 215 -41.67 9.66 -28.31
N GLU A 216 -42.14 9.31 -27.11
CA GLU A 216 -42.01 8.04 -26.40
C GLU A 216 -42.35 6.81 -27.26
N ASN A 217 -41.62 5.70 -27.06
CA ASN A 217 -42.24 4.42 -26.72
C ASN A 217 -41.21 3.33 -26.36
N ASP A 218 -41.57 2.59 -25.32
CA ASP A 218 -40.99 1.33 -24.86
C ASP A 218 -40.77 0.31 -25.98
N THR A 219 -39.59 -0.31 -25.99
CA THR A 219 -39.44 -1.73 -26.33
C THR A 219 -38.24 -2.32 -25.60
N ASN A 220 -38.56 -3.02 -24.52
CA ASN A 220 -38.08 -4.36 -24.16
C ASN A 220 -37.13 -4.98 -25.21
N ASN A 221 -35.85 -5.19 -24.85
CA ASN A 221 -35.04 -6.17 -25.55
C ASN A 221 -34.09 -6.89 -24.57
N ASN A 222 -34.46 -8.13 -24.28
CA ASN A 222 -33.55 -9.18 -23.84
C ASN A 222 -32.33 -9.18 -24.76
N ASN A 223 -31.14 -9.03 -24.19
CA ASN A 223 -29.94 -9.61 -24.78
C ASN A 223 -29.23 -10.45 -23.72
N ASN A 224 -29.53 -11.75 -23.77
CA ASN A 224 -28.56 -12.79 -23.51
C ASN A 224 -27.27 -12.43 -24.24
N ASN A 225 -26.18 -12.25 -23.52
CA ASN A 225 -24.86 -12.53 -24.07
C ASN A 225 -24.17 -13.50 -23.12
N ASN A 226 -24.19 -14.76 -23.56
CA ASN A 226 -23.22 -15.77 -23.21
C ASN A 226 -21.83 -15.20 -23.50
N ASN A 227 -20.97 -15.12 -22.50
CA ASN A 227 -19.53 -15.18 -22.71
C ASN A 227 -19.04 -16.44 -22.01
N GLU A 228 -19.21 -17.55 -22.72
CA GLU A 228 -18.40 -18.75 -22.54
C GLU A 228 -16.99 -18.45 -23.06
N ASP A 229 -16.01 -18.87 -22.27
CA ASP A 229 -14.76 -19.50 -22.69
C ASP A 229 -13.89 -18.78 -23.74
N ASP A 230 -12.88 -18.05 -23.25
CA ASP A 230 -11.59 -17.95 -23.92
C ASP A 230 -10.50 -18.44 -22.94
N TYR A 231 -10.37 -19.77 -22.89
CA TYR A 231 -9.14 -20.45 -22.50
C TYR A 231 -8.44 -20.86 -23.79
N ASN A 232 -7.29 -20.24 -24.11
CA ASN A 232 -6.09 -20.85 -24.66
C ASN A 232 -5.04 -19.79 -25.01
N ASP A 233 -3.79 -20.24 -24.99
CA ASP A 233 -2.54 -19.59 -25.37
C ASP A 233 -1.81 -18.83 -24.25
N ILE A 234 -0.89 -19.54 -23.60
CA ILE A 234 0.56 -19.34 -23.80
C ILE A 234 1.30 -20.54 -23.20
N ASP A 235 2.05 -21.21 -24.07
CA ASP A 235 3.00 -22.29 -23.81
C ASP A 235 4.28 -21.79 -23.10
N ASP A 236 4.96 -22.76 -22.49
CA ASP A 236 6.37 -22.82 -22.10
C ASP A 236 6.85 -22.02 -20.87
N ILE A 237 6.80 -22.70 -19.72
CA ILE A 237 7.84 -22.58 -18.68
C ILE A 237 8.45 -23.98 -18.55
N ASP A 238 9.61 -24.16 -19.19
CA ASP A 238 10.55 -25.23 -18.87
C ASP A 238 11.15 -24.92 -17.49
N ASP A 239 10.81 -25.73 -16.49
CA ASP A 239 11.62 -25.95 -15.30
C ASP A 239 12.16 -27.39 -15.41
N ASP A 240 13.32 -27.55 -16.05
CA ASP A 240 14.03 -28.83 -16.08
C ASP A 240 14.65 -29.13 -14.71
N ASP A 241 14.10 -30.17 -14.11
CA ASP A 241 14.66 -31.18 -13.21
C ASP A 241 16.05 -30.95 -12.59
N ALA A 242 16.05 -30.81 -11.25
CA ALA A 242 17.17 -31.20 -10.42
C ALA A 242 17.11 -32.72 -10.17
N ASN A 243 18.11 -33.47 -10.65
CA ASN A 243 18.59 -34.72 -10.05
C ASN A 243 20.02 -35.07 -10.50
N ASP A 244 20.87 -35.34 -9.50
CA ASP A 244 21.92 -36.36 -9.40
C ASP A 244 23.13 -36.41 -10.39
N ASP A 245 24.31 -36.13 -9.81
CA ASP A 245 25.45 -37.07 -9.59
C ASP A 245 26.84 -36.75 -10.21
N ASP A 246 27.83 -36.98 -9.33
CA ASP A 246 29.25 -37.36 -9.45
C ASP A 246 30.31 -36.58 -10.28
N GLY A 247 31.50 -36.46 -9.68
CA GLY A 247 32.74 -36.72 -10.42
C GLY A 247 33.72 -35.58 -10.73
N THR A 248 34.60 -35.29 -9.77
CA THR A 248 36.07 -35.13 -9.92
C THR A 248 36.74 -34.00 -10.74
N ASP A 249 37.56 -33.25 -9.99
CA ASP A 249 39.00 -32.96 -10.20
C ASP A 249 39.48 -31.68 -10.94
N GLY A 250 40.41 -30.98 -10.28
CA GLY A 250 41.60 -30.43 -10.97
C GLY A 250 41.77 -28.91 -11.06
N GLY A 251 42.65 -28.37 -10.20
CA GLY A 251 43.63 -27.30 -10.55
C GLY A 251 43.24 -25.87 -10.17
N GLU A 252 43.82 -25.29 -9.12
CA GLU A 252 45.16 -24.63 -9.03
C GLU A 252 45.03 -23.10 -9.05
N TYR A 253 45.29 -22.47 -7.89
CA TYR A 253 45.47 -21.03 -7.71
C TYR A 253 46.73 -20.53 -8.43
N PRO A 254 46.86 -19.23 -8.71
CA PRO A 254 47.75 -18.47 -7.81
C PRO A 254 47.33 -17.03 -7.48
N GLU A 255 48.05 -16.54 -6.48
CA GLU A 255 47.98 -15.31 -5.71
C GLU A 255 48.19 -13.99 -6.47
N VAL A 256 47.41 -12.98 -6.04
CA VAL A 256 47.77 -11.62 -5.62
C VAL A 256 49.19 -11.12 -5.94
N VAL A 257 49.29 -10.06 -6.76
CA VAL A 257 50.23 -8.93 -6.54
C VAL A 257 49.60 -7.60 -7.01
N SER A 258 49.42 -6.66 -6.09
CA SER A 258 49.40 -5.20 -6.32
C SER A 258 50.76 -4.65 -5.81
N PRO A 259 51.30 -3.49 -6.29
CA PRO A 259 50.62 -2.18 -6.17
C PRO A 259 51.01 -1.03 -7.12
N ALA A 260 50.17 0.03 -7.05
CA ALA A 260 50.46 1.48 -7.03
C ALA A 260 50.81 2.31 -8.31
N ALA A 261 49.93 3.32 -8.49
CA ALA A 261 50.16 4.76 -8.75
C ALA A 261 50.65 5.29 -10.12
N ALA A 262 49.82 6.13 -10.79
CA ALA A 262 50.03 7.59 -10.92
C ALA A 262 49.23 8.25 -12.09
N SER A 263 48.40 9.24 -11.72
CA SER A 263 48.07 10.54 -12.35
C SER A 263 47.91 10.77 -13.87
N ALA A 264 46.75 11.39 -14.17
CA ALA A 264 46.48 12.61 -14.97
C ALA A 264 46.35 12.57 -16.51
N GLY A 265 45.22 13.11 -17.01
CA GLY A 265 45.13 13.76 -18.33
C GLY A 265 43.75 13.77 -19.01
N GLY A 266 43.06 14.93 -18.98
CA GLY A 266 42.50 15.64 -20.16
C GLY A 266 41.24 15.13 -20.91
N ASP A 267 40.18 15.95 -20.83
CA ASP A 267 39.05 16.25 -21.74
C ASP A 267 38.96 15.60 -23.14
N ALA A 268 37.74 15.17 -23.53
CA ALA A 268 36.97 15.74 -24.66
C ALA A 268 35.69 14.92 -24.98
N SER A 269 34.61 15.66 -25.22
CA SER A 269 33.22 15.22 -25.42
C SER A 269 32.92 14.78 -26.86
N THR A 270 32.01 13.82 -27.04
CA THR A 270 31.11 13.71 -28.21
C THR A 270 29.86 12.89 -27.83
N PRO A 271 28.63 13.34 -28.14
CA PRO A 271 27.41 12.68 -27.67
C PRO A 271 26.91 11.66 -28.69
N SER A 272 26.65 10.43 -28.26
CA SER A 272 25.85 9.46 -29.02
C SER A 272 24.40 9.54 -28.58
N THR A 273 23.58 9.99 -29.52
CA THR A 273 22.11 9.98 -29.48
C THR A 273 21.62 8.55 -29.28
N SER A 274 20.93 8.27 -28.18
CA SER A 274 20.06 7.10 -28.08
C SER A 274 18.77 7.47 -27.36
N THR A 275 17.72 7.50 -28.16
CA THR A 275 16.28 7.42 -27.85
C THR A 275 15.91 7.37 -26.37
N SER A 276 15.57 8.53 -25.82
CA SER A 276 14.89 8.66 -24.54
C SER A 276 13.43 8.22 -24.71
N THR A 277 13.14 6.96 -24.38
CA THR A 277 11.80 6.59 -23.91
C THR A 277 11.59 7.33 -22.59
N THR A 278 10.67 8.29 -22.57
CA THR A 278 10.27 9.06 -21.40
C THR A 278 9.57 8.15 -20.38
N PHE A 279 10.36 7.40 -19.61
CA PHE A 279 9.86 6.70 -18.42
C PHE A 279 9.59 7.74 -17.33
N SER A 280 8.31 7.97 -17.04
CA SER A 280 7.90 8.72 -15.85
C SER A 280 8.52 8.06 -14.60
N PRO A 281 9.30 8.78 -13.78
CA PRO A 281 9.96 8.20 -12.61
C PRO A 281 8.92 7.82 -11.56
N GLN A 282 8.79 6.51 -11.30
CA GLN A 282 7.90 5.92 -10.30
C GLN A 282 8.72 5.56 -9.04
N PRO A 283 8.64 6.30 -7.93
CA PRO A 283 9.45 6.08 -6.71
C PRO A 283 9.42 4.70 -6.10
N ILE A 284 8.32 3.95 -6.22
CA ILE A 284 8.31 2.55 -5.80
C ILE A 284 9.34 1.73 -6.55
N ARG A 285 9.59 2.02 -7.84
CA ARG A 285 10.62 1.32 -8.63
C ARG A 285 12.03 1.67 -8.14
N TYR A 286 12.26 2.89 -7.68
CA TYR A 286 13.56 3.32 -7.13
C TYR A 286 13.80 2.83 -5.71
N ALA A 287 12.77 2.86 -4.86
CA ALA A 287 12.87 2.41 -3.48
C ALA A 287 12.83 0.89 -3.34
N HIS A 288 12.22 0.19 -4.30
CA HIS A 288 12.03 -1.26 -4.25
C HIS A 288 13.33 -2.06 -4.07
N PRO A 289 14.42 -1.85 -4.83
CA PRO A 289 15.67 -2.61 -4.62
C PRO A 289 16.24 -2.47 -3.21
N TYR A 290 16.09 -1.30 -2.59
CA TYR A 290 16.53 -1.04 -1.21
C TYR A 290 15.56 -1.62 -0.17
N ALA A 291 14.25 -1.57 -0.43
CA ALA A 291 13.25 -2.19 0.42
C ALA A 291 13.43 -3.72 0.41
N ARG A 292 13.66 -4.28 -0.78
CA ARG A 292 13.95 -5.70 -1.01
C ARG A 292 15.19 -6.13 -0.23
N SER A 293 16.29 -5.39 -0.31
CA SER A 293 17.50 -5.72 0.44
C SER A 293 17.31 -5.69 1.95
N GLN A 294 16.43 -4.82 2.47
CA GLN A 294 16.07 -4.82 3.89
C GLN A 294 15.17 -6.00 4.30
N VAL A 295 14.20 -6.37 3.46
CA VAL A 295 13.25 -7.46 3.76
C VAL A 295 13.94 -8.84 3.74
N TYR A 296 14.87 -9.06 2.82
CA TYR A 296 15.57 -10.36 2.68
C TYR A 296 16.91 -10.44 3.45
N ASP A 297 17.26 -9.43 4.23
CA ASP A 297 18.42 -9.47 5.13
C ASP A 297 18.08 -10.28 6.40
N LEU A 298 18.53 -11.54 6.43
CA LEU A 298 18.23 -12.49 7.52
C LEU A 298 18.78 -12.03 8.89
N ARG A 299 19.75 -11.11 8.90
CA ARG A 299 20.24 -10.47 10.15
C ARG A 299 19.14 -9.70 10.89
N ARG A 300 18.07 -9.31 10.19
CA ARG A 300 16.91 -8.56 10.72
C ARG A 300 15.79 -9.48 11.22
N TYR A 301 16.02 -10.79 11.29
CA TYR A 301 15.07 -11.79 11.78
C TYR A 301 15.60 -12.36 13.10
N THR A 302 15.07 -11.86 14.21
CA THR A 302 15.61 -12.11 15.54
C THR A 302 14.52 -12.63 16.46
N GLN A 303 14.93 -13.29 17.54
CA GLN A 303 13.98 -13.73 18.56
C GLN A 303 13.26 -12.53 19.23
N ALA A 304 13.96 -11.39 19.40
CA ALA A 304 13.41 -10.21 20.06
C ALA A 304 12.31 -9.52 19.22
N ASN A 305 12.49 -9.43 17.90
CA ASN A 305 11.42 -8.98 17.00
C ASN A 305 10.45 -10.09 16.56
N LYS A 306 10.62 -11.30 17.09
CA LYS A 306 9.77 -12.47 16.79
C LYS A 306 9.69 -12.78 15.30
N TRP A 307 10.73 -12.41 14.54
CA TRP A 307 10.84 -12.55 13.09
C TRP A 307 9.78 -11.76 12.29
N GLY A 308 9.00 -10.92 12.97
CA GLY A 308 7.97 -10.07 12.38
C GLY A 308 8.46 -8.64 12.11
N PRO A 309 7.53 -7.75 11.74
CA PRO A 309 7.78 -6.32 11.62
C PRO A 309 7.67 -5.59 12.98
N PHE A 310 8.38 -6.10 13.98
CA PHE A 310 8.43 -5.52 15.32
C PHE A 310 9.81 -4.96 15.62
N MET A 311 9.88 -4.03 16.57
CA MET A 311 11.15 -3.50 17.07
C MET A 311 11.99 -4.62 17.69
N ASP A 312 13.29 -4.58 17.43
CA ASP A 312 14.27 -5.54 17.96
C ASP A 312 14.68 -5.27 19.42
N ASP A 313 14.04 -4.28 20.06
CA ASP A 313 14.26 -3.90 21.46
C ASP A 313 13.43 -4.76 22.45
N GLY A 314 12.68 -5.75 21.95
CA GLY A 314 11.80 -6.59 22.76
C GLY A 314 10.51 -5.89 23.25
N SER A 315 10.30 -4.61 22.91
CA SER A 315 9.10 -3.86 23.32
C SER A 315 7.81 -4.36 22.67
N GLY A 316 7.94 -5.11 21.57
CA GLY A 316 6.80 -5.56 20.77
C GLY A 316 6.07 -4.41 20.06
N ARG A 317 6.64 -3.20 20.05
CA ARG A 317 6.15 -2.11 19.19
C ARG A 317 6.40 -2.45 17.72
N ILE A 318 5.57 -1.89 16.86
CA ILE A 318 5.70 -2.07 15.41
C ILE A 318 6.93 -1.31 14.92
N ASP A 319 7.75 -1.95 14.08
CA ASP A 319 8.77 -1.27 13.29
C ASP A 319 8.15 -0.85 11.96
N TRP A 320 7.72 0.40 11.88
CA TRP A 320 7.03 0.95 10.72
C TRP A 320 7.93 1.12 9.51
N GLU A 321 9.25 1.29 9.69
CA GLU A 321 10.19 1.27 8.56
C GLU A 321 10.27 -0.13 7.94
N LYS A 322 10.24 -1.18 8.77
CA LYS A 322 10.14 -2.57 8.27
C LYS A 322 8.80 -2.85 7.60
N VAL A 323 7.67 -2.40 8.17
CA VAL A 323 6.35 -2.52 7.51
C VAL A 323 6.33 -1.77 6.17
N GLN A 324 6.92 -0.59 6.11
CA GLN A 324 7.03 0.20 4.87
C GLN A 324 7.83 -0.55 3.80
N ALA A 325 8.97 -1.14 4.15
CA ALA A 325 9.75 -1.95 3.21
C ALA A 325 8.95 -3.16 2.70
N ILE A 326 8.24 -3.87 3.59
CA ILE A 326 7.34 -4.98 3.23
C ILE A 326 6.26 -4.50 2.25
N MET A 327 5.60 -3.37 2.55
CA MET A 327 4.55 -2.79 1.70
C MET A 327 5.08 -2.49 0.30
N ILE A 328 6.26 -1.87 0.20
CA ILE A 328 6.89 -1.53 -1.09
C ILE A 328 7.19 -2.78 -1.92
N VAL A 329 7.73 -3.85 -1.30
CA VAL A 329 8.03 -5.11 -2.01
C VAL A 329 6.75 -5.81 -2.46
N ILE A 330 5.74 -5.91 -1.60
CA ILE A 330 4.44 -6.51 -1.94
C ILE A 330 3.76 -5.71 -3.06
N GLY A 331 3.73 -4.39 -2.95
CA GLY A 331 3.12 -3.50 -3.93
C GLY A 331 3.77 -3.55 -5.29
N PHE A 332 5.09 -3.51 -5.33
CA PHE A 332 5.83 -3.62 -6.58
C PHE A 332 5.50 -4.93 -7.29
N ASN A 333 5.57 -6.07 -6.59
CA ASN A 333 5.30 -7.38 -7.17
C ASN A 333 3.83 -7.53 -7.60
N TYR A 334 2.89 -7.05 -6.78
CA TYR A 334 1.47 -7.08 -7.11
C TYR A 334 1.14 -6.25 -8.36
N ARG A 335 1.76 -5.07 -8.49
CA ARG A 335 1.63 -4.21 -9.66
C ARG A 335 2.21 -4.85 -10.92
N MET A 336 3.43 -5.38 -10.85
CA MET A 336 4.06 -6.09 -11.97
C MET A 336 3.19 -7.27 -12.43
N TYR A 337 2.57 -7.96 -11.48
CA TYR A 337 1.62 -9.02 -11.76
C TYR A 337 0.33 -8.51 -12.45
N ALA A 338 -0.25 -7.39 -11.98
CA ALA A 338 -1.44 -6.80 -12.58
C ALA A 338 -1.20 -6.25 -14.00
N GLU A 339 -0.06 -5.57 -14.22
CA GLU A 339 0.35 -5.03 -15.53
C GLU A 339 0.48 -6.16 -16.57
N ARG A 340 1.09 -7.30 -16.21
CA ARG A 340 1.26 -8.46 -17.11
C ARG A 340 -0.06 -9.09 -17.56
N ARG A 341 -1.13 -8.93 -16.78
CA ARG A 341 -2.45 -9.49 -17.10
C ARG A 341 -3.31 -8.59 -17.99
N GLY A 342 -2.75 -7.50 -18.50
CA GLY A 342 -3.52 -6.54 -19.29
C GLY A 342 -4.68 -5.92 -18.51
N ALA A 343 -4.65 -6.00 -17.17
CA ALA A 343 -5.67 -5.40 -16.33
C ALA A 343 -5.53 -3.87 -16.42
N SER A 344 -6.32 -3.26 -17.32
CA SER A 344 -6.45 -1.82 -17.45
C SER A 344 -6.69 -1.19 -16.08
N SER A 345 -6.11 0.00 -15.85
CA SER A 345 -6.36 0.83 -14.66
C SER A 345 -7.85 1.17 -14.45
N SER A 346 -8.72 0.85 -15.41
CA SER A 346 -10.16 1.08 -15.38
C SER A 346 -10.96 0.11 -14.49
N SER A 347 -10.44 -1.07 -14.14
CA SER A 347 -11.11 -2.02 -13.23
C SER A 347 -10.87 -1.63 -11.75
N HIS A 348 -11.60 -0.62 -11.27
CA HIS A 348 -11.56 -0.05 -9.90
C HIS A 348 -12.13 -0.98 -8.81
N SER A 349 -12.01 -2.30 -8.93
CA SER A 349 -12.44 -3.18 -7.84
C SER A 349 -11.42 -3.10 -6.69
N GLY A 350 -11.62 -2.13 -5.79
CA GLY A 350 -10.78 -1.90 -4.60
C GLY A 350 -10.63 -3.12 -3.69
N VAL A 351 -11.48 -4.14 -3.89
CA VAL A 351 -11.44 -5.45 -3.22
C VAL A 351 -10.15 -6.21 -3.49
N LEU A 352 -9.57 -6.09 -4.69
CA LEU A 352 -8.31 -6.76 -5.03
C LEU A 352 -7.09 -5.85 -4.83
N ARG A 353 -7.31 -4.54 -4.70
CA ARG A 353 -6.28 -3.50 -4.64
C ARG A 353 -6.41 -2.69 -3.34
N PRO A 354 -6.25 -3.32 -2.15
CA PRO A 354 -6.54 -2.69 -0.87
C PRO A 354 -5.64 -1.50 -0.55
N TRP A 355 -4.53 -1.33 -1.28
CA TRP A 355 -3.57 -0.26 -1.07
C TRP A 355 -3.58 0.79 -2.17
N ASP A 356 -4.29 0.58 -3.28
CA ASP A 356 -4.18 1.46 -4.46
C ASP A 356 -4.81 2.82 -4.26
N GLU A 357 -5.61 3.10 -3.23
CA GLU A 357 -6.19 4.42 -3.00
C GLU A 357 -5.64 5.07 -1.72
N ALA A 358 -5.38 6.38 -1.78
CA ALA A 358 -4.81 7.13 -0.67
C ALA A 358 -5.76 7.14 0.53
N PHE A 359 -5.30 6.66 1.69
CA PHE A 359 -6.08 6.54 2.94
C PHE A 359 -7.40 5.74 2.85
N PHE A 360 -7.72 5.13 1.72
CA PHE A 360 -8.92 4.32 1.55
C PHE A 360 -8.92 3.11 2.48
N GLY A 361 -10.07 2.81 3.10
CA GLY A 361 -10.24 1.58 3.86
C GLY A 361 -9.36 1.45 5.10
N ILE A 362 -8.77 2.53 5.61
CA ILE A 362 -7.95 2.52 6.85
C ILE A 362 -8.80 2.60 8.12
N ALA A 363 -10.02 3.12 8.03
CA ALA A 363 -10.85 3.42 9.18
C ALA A 363 -11.31 2.14 9.89
N THR A 364 -11.66 2.25 11.17
CA THR A 364 -12.24 1.13 11.91
C THR A 364 -13.57 0.71 11.26
N ASN A 365 -13.77 -0.59 11.07
CA ASN A 365 -14.91 -1.21 10.38
C ASN A 365 -15.11 -0.77 8.93
N SER A 366 -14.04 -0.40 8.22
CA SER A 366 -14.12 0.05 6.81
C SER A 366 -14.16 -1.08 5.80
N TYR A 367 -13.87 -2.32 6.21
CA TYR A 367 -14.06 -3.49 5.36
C TYR A 367 -15.53 -3.66 4.95
N VAL A 368 -15.75 -3.99 3.68
CA VAL A 368 -17.06 -4.30 3.10
C VAL A 368 -16.98 -5.65 2.40
N SER A 369 -17.88 -6.57 2.76
CA SER A 369 -17.95 -7.89 2.17
C SER A 369 -18.38 -7.83 0.71
N SER A 370 -17.63 -8.50 -0.16
CA SER A 370 -18.02 -8.69 -1.56
C SER A 370 -18.77 -10.02 -1.73
N PRO A 371 -19.83 -10.07 -2.55
CA PRO A 371 -20.53 -11.32 -2.82
C PRO A 371 -19.62 -12.29 -3.56
N LEU A 372 -19.65 -13.57 -3.18
CA LEU A 372 -18.93 -14.61 -3.90
C LEU A 372 -19.85 -15.38 -4.86
N SER A 373 -19.28 -15.82 -5.97
CA SER A 373 -19.94 -16.78 -6.87
C SER A 373 -19.68 -18.22 -6.41
N GLY A 374 -20.67 -19.09 -6.58
CA GLY A 374 -20.59 -20.50 -6.23
C GLY A 374 -21.51 -20.91 -5.07
N LYS A 375 -21.44 -22.18 -4.67
CA LYS A 375 -22.27 -22.71 -3.59
C LYS A 375 -21.69 -22.26 -2.25
N LEU A 376 -22.41 -21.38 -1.57
CA LEU A 376 -21.99 -20.85 -0.27
C LEU A 376 -21.94 -21.94 0.79
N ARG A 377 -20.90 -21.90 1.60
CA ARG A 377 -20.73 -22.73 2.79
C ARG A 377 -21.18 -21.95 4.02
N PRO A 378 -22.13 -22.46 4.82
CA PRO A 378 -22.51 -21.81 6.07
C PRO A 378 -21.36 -21.81 7.06
N SER A 379 -21.34 -20.82 7.96
CA SER A 379 -20.37 -20.81 9.06
C SER A 379 -20.49 -22.06 9.92
N LEU A 380 -19.35 -22.60 10.34
CA LEU A 380 -19.27 -23.74 11.24
C LEU A 380 -19.59 -23.33 12.69
N HIS A 381 -19.25 -22.11 13.08
CA HIS A 381 -19.32 -21.60 14.46
C HIS A 381 -19.89 -20.19 14.49
N PRO A 382 -21.19 -20.01 14.14
CA PRO A 382 -21.83 -18.69 14.09
C PRO A 382 -21.86 -17.98 15.46
N ASP A 383 -21.85 -18.75 16.54
CA ASP A 383 -21.74 -18.27 17.91
C ASP A 383 -20.37 -17.64 18.20
N LEU A 384 -19.28 -18.23 17.71
CA LEU A 384 -17.94 -17.68 17.84
C LEU A 384 -17.74 -16.47 16.93
N ASP A 385 -18.26 -16.53 15.70
CA ASP A 385 -18.20 -15.41 14.76
C ASP A 385 -18.85 -14.15 15.31
N ALA A 386 -19.96 -14.30 16.05
CA ALA A 386 -20.69 -13.17 16.64
C ALA A 386 -19.91 -12.44 17.74
N VAL A 387 -18.97 -13.12 18.41
CA VAL A 387 -18.16 -12.54 19.49
C VAL A 387 -16.73 -12.20 19.06
N ASP A 388 -16.37 -12.49 17.80
CA ASP A 388 -15.05 -12.17 17.24
C ASP A 388 -14.92 -10.66 16.91
N PRO A 389 -14.07 -9.90 17.63
CA PRO A 389 -13.88 -8.49 17.34
C PRO A 389 -13.07 -8.22 16.06
N TYR A 390 -12.32 -9.19 15.55
CA TYR A 390 -11.43 -9.04 14.40
C TYR A 390 -12.08 -9.36 13.06
N GLY A 391 -13.19 -10.11 13.07
CA GLY A 391 -13.91 -10.49 11.86
C GLY A 391 -13.12 -11.44 10.96
N VAL A 392 -12.56 -12.51 11.55
CA VAL A 392 -11.68 -13.49 10.90
C VAL A 392 -12.42 -14.35 9.89
N THR A 393 -13.61 -14.86 10.23
CA THR A 393 -14.33 -15.83 9.40
C THR A 393 -14.70 -15.25 8.03
N GLY A 394 -14.37 -15.96 6.95
CA GLY A 394 -14.66 -15.55 5.59
C GLY A 394 -13.54 -15.91 4.60
N THR A 395 -13.61 -15.33 3.41
CA THR A 395 -12.62 -15.51 2.35
C THR A 395 -11.63 -14.34 2.31
N TRP A 396 -10.36 -14.69 2.18
CA TRP A 396 -9.24 -13.76 2.14
C TRP A 396 -8.35 -14.00 0.92
N MET A 397 -7.63 -12.96 0.50
CA MET A 397 -6.52 -13.07 -0.44
C MET A 397 -5.21 -12.92 0.32
N ARG A 398 -4.20 -13.68 -0.09
CA ARG A 398 -2.85 -13.65 0.47
C ARG A 398 -1.82 -13.56 -0.64
N ILE A 399 -0.84 -12.68 -0.45
CA ILE A 399 0.37 -12.57 -1.25
C ILE A 399 1.53 -13.15 -0.44
N VAL A 400 2.36 -13.92 -1.11
CA VAL A 400 3.68 -14.35 -0.63
C VAL A 400 4.69 -14.02 -1.73
N CYS A 401 5.71 -13.23 -1.41
CA CYS A 401 6.87 -13.07 -2.26
C CYS A 401 8.07 -13.79 -1.65
N PHE A 402 8.93 -14.33 -2.51
CA PHE A 402 10.14 -15.03 -2.09
C PHE A 402 11.22 -14.94 -3.14
N LEU A 403 12.47 -15.03 -2.71
CA LEU A 403 13.61 -15.27 -3.61
C LEU A 403 13.81 -16.78 -3.75
N ASP A 404 14.45 -17.19 -4.84
CA ASP A 404 15.01 -18.54 -4.91
C ASP A 404 15.94 -18.77 -3.71
N PHE A 405 16.00 -20.00 -3.21
CA PHE A 405 16.78 -20.31 -2.03
C PHE A 405 18.28 -20.05 -2.26
N ASN A 406 18.81 -20.37 -3.44
CA ASN A 406 20.22 -20.14 -3.75
C ASN A 406 20.53 -18.64 -3.77
N ASP A 407 19.68 -17.84 -4.40
CA ASP A 407 19.83 -16.38 -4.42
C ASP A 407 19.77 -15.76 -3.02
N LEU A 408 18.81 -16.21 -2.19
CA LEU A 408 18.67 -15.75 -0.81
C LEU A 408 19.90 -16.13 0.03
N TYR A 409 20.40 -17.36 -0.16
CA TYR A 409 21.56 -17.87 0.53
C TYR A 409 22.81 -17.10 0.13
N ALA A 410 23.04 -16.91 -1.16
CA ALA A 410 24.15 -16.14 -1.70
C ALA A 410 24.15 -14.69 -1.17
N PHE A 411 22.98 -14.04 -1.22
CA PHE A 411 22.82 -12.69 -0.68
C PHE A 411 23.19 -12.61 0.81
N ASN A 412 22.80 -13.59 1.62
CA ASN A 412 22.99 -13.53 3.07
C ASN A 412 24.36 -14.03 3.56
N PHE A 413 24.92 -15.06 2.92
CA PHE A 413 26.02 -15.83 3.49
C PHE A 413 27.29 -15.88 2.63
N GLU A 414 27.21 -15.61 1.33
CA GLU A 414 28.41 -15.58 0.46
C GLU A 414 29.11 -14.22 0.48
N SER A 415 28.35 -13.16 0.76
CA SER A 415 28.93 -11.84 1.05
C SER A 415 29.70 -11.91 2.37
N GLY A 416 30.90 -11.33 2.42
CA GLY A 416 31.72 -11.28 3.64
C GLY A 416 30.96 -10.71 4.84
N ARG A 417 31.40 -11.03 6.07
CA ARG A 417 30.74 -10.59 7.31
C ARG A 417 30.60 -9.05 7.36
N LEU A 418 29.38 -8.58 7.14
CA LEU A 418 29.00 -7.17 7.29
C LEU A 418 28.69 -6.84 8.74
N ASP A 419 28.95 -5.59 9.13
CA ASP A 419 28.56 -5.09 10.45
C ASP A 419 27.02 -5.18 10.62
N PRO A 420 26.50 -5.66 11.77
CA PRO A 420 25.05 -5.80 11.99
C PRO A 420 24.25 -4.50 11.82
N THR A 421 24.87 -3.34 12.04
CA THR A 421 24.25 -2.02 11.89
C THR A 421 24.34 -1.47 10.47
N GLN A 422 25.18 -2.07 9.63
CA GLN A 422 25.36 -1.66 8.25
C GLN A 422 24.24 -2.23 7.36
N ASP A 423 23.60 -1.33 6.62
CA ASP A 423 22.64 -1.67 5.59
C ASP A 423 23.30 -2.35 4.38
N ARG A 424 22.60 -3.31 3.77
CA ARG A 424 23.03 -3.98 2.53
C ARG A 424 22.72 -3.15 1.29
N GLU A 425 23.57 -3.26 0.28
CA GLU A 425 23.37 -2.70 -1.06
C GLU A 425 22.02 -3.12 -1.70
N PRO A 426 21.50 -2.35 -2.68
CA PRO A 426 20.21 -2.66 -3.30
C PRO A 426 20.22 -4.03 -3.97
N LEU A 427 19.14 -4.78 -3.78
CA LEU A 427 18.98 -6.12 -4.33
C LEU A 427 18.11 -6.07 -5.59
N THR A 428 18.64 -6.50 -6.73
CA THR A 428 17.93 -6.48 -8.03
C THR A 428 17.38 -7.84 -8.46
N THR A 429 17.76 -8.92 -7.77
CA THR A 429 17.26 -10.28 -7.99
C THR A 429 15.74 -10.35 -8.06
N ARG A 430 15.21 -11.15 -8.99
CA ARG A 430 13.78 -11.26 -9.25
C ARG A 430 13.11 -12.10 -8.16
N GLU A 431 12.06 -11.57 -7.52
CA GLU A 431 11.22 -12.38 -6.65
C GLU A 431 10.22 -13.23 -7.45
N ALA A 432 9.94 -14.40 -6.90
CA ALA A 432 8.72 -15.13 -7.18
C ALA A 432 7.54 -14.52 -6.39
N PHE A 433 6.35 -14.60 -6.97
CA PHE A 433 5.12 -14.04 -6.44
C PHE A 433 4.02 -15.10 -6.50
N ARG A 434 3.36 -15.35 -5.37
CA ARG A 434 2.18 -16.24 -5.30
C ARG A 434 0.98 -15.48 -4.73
N LEU A 435 -0.14 -15.58 -5.45
CA LEU A 435 -1.45 -15.15 -4.99
C LEU A 435 -2.26 -16.38 -4.56
N ILE A 436 -2.81 -16.31 -3.35
CA ILE A 436 -3.40 -17.44 -2.65
C ILE A 436 -4.77 -17.00 -2.13
N ARG A 437 -5.78 -17.84 -2.30
CA ARG A 437 -7.10 -17.68 -1.66
C ARG A 437 -7.11 -18.47 -0.36
N LEU A 438 -7.54 -17.82 0.72
CA LEU A 438 -7.77 -18.46 2.01
C LEU A 438 -9.26 -18.49 2.32
N GLN A 439 -9.73 -19.55 2.95
CA GLN A 439 -11.05 -19.60 3.60
C GLN A 439 -10.85 -19.91 5.08
N LEU A 440 -11.10 -18.93 5.94
CA LEU A 440 -10.81 -18.98 7.37
C LEU A 440 -12.11 -19.05 8.18
N HIS A 441 -12.10 -19.75 9.31
CA HIS A 441 -13.17 -19.76 10.29
C HIS A 441 -12.60 -19.75 11.71
N VAL A 442 -13.30 -19.09 12.63
CA VAL A 442 -12.95 -19.05 14.05
C VAL A 442 -13.16 -20.41 14.69
N THR A 443 -12.24 -20.80 15.57
CA THR A 443 -12.28 -22.06 16.32
C THR A 443 -12.30 -21.87 17.83
N ALA A 444 -11.80 -20.74 18.34
CA ALA A 444 -11.86 -20.39 19.75
C ALA A 444 -11.68 -18.88 19.96
N VAL A 445 -12.23 -18.36 21.06
CA VAL A 445 -12.08 -16.97 21.50
C VAL A 445 -11.74 -16.99 22.98
N ASP A 446 -10.48 -16.72 23.30
CA ASP A 446 -9.96 -16.76 24.67
C ASP A 446 -9.88 -15.35 25.26
N ALA A 447 -10.09 -15.24 26.58
CA ALA A 447 -9.90 -13.98 27.29
C ALA A 447 -8.42 -13.52 27.20
N PRO A 448 -8.14 -12.21 27.14
CA PRO A 448 -6.76 -11.72 27.10
C PRO A 448 -5.99 -12.15 28.34
N ASN A 449 -4.73 -12.54 28.15
CA ASN A 449 -3.81 -12.81 29.25
C ASN A 449 -2.64 -11.81 29.24
N PRO A 450 -2.66 -10.79 30.13
CA PRO A 450 -1.58 -9.81 30.24
C PRO A 450 -0.20 -10.42 30.50
N ASP A 451 -0.12 -11.56 31.20
CA ASP A 451 1.14 -12.25 31.49
C ASP A 451 1.79 -12.83 30.21
N LEU A 452 1.00 -13.04 29.16
CA LEU A 452 1.46 -13.48 27.84
C LEU A 452 1.71 -12.32 26.86
N GLY A 453 1.60 -11.07 27.35
CA GLY A 453 1.78 -9.85 26.56
C GLY A 453 0.56 -9.48 25.70
N ASP A 454 -0.61 -10.03 26.03
CA ASP A 454 -1.88 -9.66 25.41
C ASP A 454 -2.34 -8.28 25.92
N GLY A 455 -3.07 -7.56 25.07
CA GLY A 455 -3.68 -6.28 25.38
C GLY A 455 -5.03 -6.43 26.07
N ASP A 456 -5.95 -5.51 25.78
CA ASP A 456 -7.30 -5.43 26.36
C ASP A 456 -8.37 -6.16 25.53
N MET A 457 -7.99 -6.92 24.48
CA MET A 457 -8.91 -7.60 23.56
C MET A 457 -8.67 -9.12 23.55
N PRO A 458 -9.70 -9.94 23.31
CA PRO A 458 -9.58 -11.39 23.32
C PRO A 458 -8.59 -11.91 22.27
N VAL A 459 -8.09 -13.12 22.48
CA VAL A 459 -7.27 -13.84 21.51
C VAL A 459 -8.18 -14.74 20.69
N VAL A 460 -8.21 -14.53 19.37
CA VAL A 460 -9.05 -15.32 18.47
C VAL A 460 -8.18 -16.33 17.71
N HIS A 461 -8.57 -17.59 17.83
CA HIS A 461 -7.95 -18.72 17.14
C HIS A 461 -8.77 -19.07 15.90
N PHE A 462 -8.08 -19.37 14.80
CA PHE A 462 -8.75 -19.70 13.55
C PHE A 462 -8.03 -20.82 12.79
N GLN A 463 -8.79 -21.47 11.93
CA GLN A 463 -8.31 -22.49 11.00
C GLN A 463 -8.95 -22.30 9.62
N GLY A 464 -8.38 -22.95 8.60
CA GLY A 464 -8.87 -22.77 7.24
C GLY A 464 -8.11 -23.55 6.18
N THR A 465 -8.48 -23.27 4.93
CA THR A 465 -7.79 -23.76 3.73
C THR A 465 -7.00 -22.63 3.07
N SER A 466 -5.92 -23.00 2.39
CA SER A 466 -5.06 -22.13 1.61
C SER A 466 -4.83 -22.76 0.25
N ARG A 467 -5.29 -22.10 -0.82
CA ARG A 467 -5.22 -22.60 -2.19
C ARG A 467 -4.59 -21.57 -3.12
N SER A 468 -3.61 -21.98 -3.91
CA SER A 468 -3.04 -21.13 -4.96
C SER A 468 -4.12 -20.79 -5.99
N THR A 469 -4.18 -19.53 -6.44
CA THR A 469 -5.13 -19.14 -7.50
C THR A 469 -4.70 -19.58 -8.90
N PHE A 470 -3.44 -19.97 -9.09
CA PHE A 470 -2.90 -20.36 -10.42
C PHE A 470 -2.47 -21.81 -10.51
N MET A 471 -2.01 -22.37 -9.40
CA MET A 471 -1.53 -23.74 -9.33
C MET A 471 -2.41 -24.56 -8.39
N ALA A 472 -3.73 -24.31 -8.40
CA ALA A 472 -4.67 -25.03 -7.52
C ALA A 472 -4.60 -26.56 -7.71
N TRP A 473 -4.16 -27.00 -8.89
CA TRP A 473 -3.94 -28.40 -9.26
C TRP A 473 -2.67 -29.00 -8.64
N ASP A 474 -1.67 -28.18 -8.25
CA ASP A 474 -0.44 -28.65 -7.60
C ASP A 474 -0.72 -28.98 -6.12
N PRO A 475 -0.52 -30.24 -5.68
CA PRO A 475 -0.68 -30.63 -4.27
C PRO A 475 0.21 -29.81 -3.32
N ASN A 476 1.40 -29.39 -3.77
CA ASN A 476 2.33 -28.58 -3.00
C ASN A 476 1.95 -27.09 -2.96
N ALA A 477 0.98 -26.66 -3.77
CA ALA A 477 0.48 -25.30 -3.79
C ALA A 477 -0.69 -25.08 -2.83
N ASN A 478 -1.13 -26.14 -2.15
CA ASN A 478 -2.29 -26.14 -1.29
C ASN A 478 -1.93 -26.59 0.13
N SER A 479 -2.47 -25.88 1.13
CA SER A 479 -2.22 -26.18 2.54
C SER A 479 -3.45 -25.96 3.39
N ARG A 480 -3.43 -26.53 4.60
CA ARG A 480 -4.27 -26.04 5.69
C ARG A 480 -3.58 -24.86 6.33
N ILE A 481 -4.35 -23.97 6.92
CA ILE A 481 -3.83 -22.84 7.68
C ILE A 481 -4.46 -22.82 9.06
N ARG A 482 -3.67 -22.49 10.07
CA ARG A 482 -4.15 -22.15 11.41
C ARG A 482 -3.45 -20.90 11.90
N GLY A 483 -4.05 -20.19 12.84
CA GLY A 483 -3.43 -18.99 13.36
C GLY A 483 -4.14 -18.40 14.56
N THR A 484 -3.59 -17.28 15.01
CA THR A 484 -4.15 -16.46 16.08
C THR A 484 -4.09 -15.00 15.70
N VAL A 485 -5.12 -14.24 16.06
CA VAL A 485 -5.10 -12.78 16.06
C VAL A 485 -5.32 -12.27 17.48
N ARG A 486 -4.57 -11.23 17.87
CA ARG A 486 -4.69 -10.59 19.18
C ARG A 486 -4.24 -9.14 19.13
N LYS A 487 -4.67 -8.33 20.10
CA LYS A 487 -4.02 -7.05 20.40
C LYS A 487 -2.86 -7.31 21.35
N THR A 488 -1.69 -6.77 21.07
CA THR A 488 -0.54 -6.83 21.98
C THR A 488 -0.65 -5.75 23.05
N ALA A 489 0.12 -5.88 24.14
CA ALA A 489 0.26 -4.83 25.16
C ALA A 489 0.74 -3.48 24.57
N SER A 490 1.49 -3.50 23.46
CA SER A 490 1.92 -2.31 22.73
C SER A 490 0.83 -1.68 21.84
N GLY A 491 -0.36 -2.30 21.75
CA GLY A 491 -1.50 -1.82 20.97
C GLY A 491 -1.57 -2.34 19.52
N ALA A 492 -0.58 -3.12 19.06
CA ALA A 492 -0.57 -3.68 17.71
C ALA A 492 -1.58 -4.83 17.58
N ILE A 493 -2.31 -4.90 16.46
CA ILE A 493 -3.13 -6.07 16.13
C ILE A 493 -2.25 -7.07 15.40
N ARG A 494 -1.74 -8.05 16.14
CA ARG A 494 -0.78 -9.05 15.65
C ARG A 494 -1.49 -10.28 15.15
N TRP A 495 -1.10 -10.71 13.95
CA TRP A 495 -1.53 -11.94 13.33
C TRP A 495 -0.37 -12.92 13.23
N THR A 496 -0.58 -14.13 13.71
CA THR A 496 0.36 -15.25 13.58
C THR A 496 -0.32 -16.36 12.80
N THR A 497 0.31 -16.87 11.74
CA THR A 497 -0.24 -17.99 10.95
C THR A 497 0.78 -19.11 10.78
N PHE A 498 0.28 -20.33 10.58
CA PHE A 498 1.04 -21.52 10.29
C PHE A 498 0.45 -22.18 9.04
N SER A 499 1.28 -22.42 8.03
CA SER A 499 0.90 -23.15 6.82
C SER A 499 1.27 -24.62 6.99
N ILE A 500 0.28 -25.49 6.86
CA ILE A 500 0.36 -26.92 7.16
C ILE A 500 0.24 -27.71 5.86
N PHE A 501 1.31 -28.41 5.50
CA PHE A 501 1.40 -29.27 4.31
C PHE A 501 1.52 -30.72 4.78
N HIS A 502 0.69 -31.61 4.24
CA HIS A 502 0.67 -33.04 4.61
C HIS A 502 0.58 -33.32 6.12
N GLY A 503 -0.05 -32.42 6.89
CA GLY A 503 -0.18 -32.53 8.35
C GLY A 503 0.96 -31.92 9.15
N GLU A 504 2.03 -31.45 8.48
CA GLU A 504 3.18 -30.81 9.11
C GLU A 504 3.17 -29.30 8.87
N GLU A 505 3.45 -28.55 9.94
CA GLU A 505 3.73 -27.13 9.83
C GLU A 505 5.04 -26.95 9.06
N ARG A 506 5.07 -26.05 8.09
CA ARG A 506 6.30 -25.73 7.34
C ARG A 506 6.64 -24.26 7.46
N TRP A 507 5.65 -23.41 7.23
CA TRP A 507 5.84 -21.97 7.22
C TRP A 507 5.08 -21.31 8.35
N ARG A 508 5.73 -20.35 8.98
CA ARG A 508 5.11 -19.43 9.94
C ARG A 508 5.05 -18.04 9.33
N SER A 509 4.09 -17.23 9.76
CA SER A 509 4.08 -15.81 9.45
C SER A 509 3.74 -14.97 10.67
N GLU A 510 4.29 -13.76 10.71
CA GLU A 510 4.06 -12.75 11.74
C GLU A 510 3.76 -11.42 11.05
N GLY A 511 2.56 -10.91 11.26
CA GLY A 511 2.08 -9.69 10.62
C GLY A 511 1.31 -8.78 11.55
N VAL A 512 1.10 -7.56 11.08
CA VAL A 512 0.35 -6.51 11.76
C VAL A 512 -0.77 -6.00 10.87
N GLN A 513 -1.95 -5.83 11.45
CA GLN A 513 -3.08 -5.22 10.75
C GLN A 513 -2.82 -3.73 10.50
N ILE A 514 -3.16 -3.28 9.30
CA ILE A 514 -3.00 -1.89 8.89
C ILE A 514 -4.35 -1.17 9.03
N GLY A 515 -4.32 0.02 9.63
CA GLY A 515 -5.53 0.78 9.95
C GLY A 515 -6.23 0.32 11.23
N GLY A 516 -7.51 0.68 11.36
CA GLY A 516 -8.36 0.34 12.50
C GLY A 516 -8.76 -1.15 12.52
N ILE A 517 -9.47 -1.56 13.58
CA ILE A 517 -10.03 -2.91 13.69
C ILE A 517 -11.01 -3.14 12.53
N ARG A 518 -10.95 -4.31 11.86
CA ARG A 518 -11.76 -4.61 10.66
C ARG A 518 -11.59 -3.58 9.54
N SER A 519 -10.37 -3.09 9.38
CA SER A 519 -9.94 -2.24 8.26
C SER A 519 -9.86 -3.05 6.96
N ALA A 520 -10.16 -2.42 5.83
CA ALA A 520 -10.03 -3.05 4.51
C ALA A 520 -8.57 -3.21 4.05
N ARG A 521 -7.61 -2.54 4.71
CA ARG A 521 -6.18 -2.58 4.32
C ARG A 521 -5.47 -3.91 4.58
N GLY A 522 -6.10 -4.81 5.35
CA GLY A 522 -5.54 -6.12 5.66
C GLY A 522 -4.30 -6.08 6.57
N ILE A 523 -3.44 -7.08 6.40
CA ILE A 523 -2.29 -7.39 7.23
C ILE A 523 -1.03 -7.35 6.36
N LEU A 524 0.05 -6.77 6.89
CA LEU A 524 1.40 -6.83 6.33
C LEU A 524 2.35 -7.51 7.32
N GLY A 525 3.24 -8.37 6.83
CA GLY A 525 4.16 -9.10 7.68
C GLY A 525 5.24 -9.86 6.94
N ASN A 526 5.92 -10.73 7.69
CA ASN A 526 6.90 -11.66 7.13
C ASN A 526 6.38 -13.08 7.25
N TRP A 527 6.77 -13.93 6.29
CA TRP A 527 6.72 -15.37 6.42
C TRP A 527 8.16 -15.91 6.52
N PHE A 528 8.33 -17.05 7.19
CA PHE A 528 9.63 -17.67 7.44
C PHE A 528 9.46 -19.14 7.84
N ASP A 529 10.58 -19.86 7.97
CA ASP A 529 10.61 -21.24 8.46
C ASP A 529 9.97 -21.37 9.87
N LYS A 530 9.17 -22.41 10.09
CA LYS A 530 8.43 -22.59 11.36
C LYS A 530 9.33 -22.70 12.60
N ASP A 531 10.54 -23.21 12.45
CA ASP A 531 11.45 -23.53 13.55
C ASP A 531 12.44 -22.39 13.83
N TYR A 532 12.27 -21.23 13.17
CA TYR A 532 13.17 -20.09 13.25
C TYR A 532 14.60 -20.44 12.81
N ASP A 533 14.73 -21.30 11.79
CA ASP A 533 16.03 -21.61 11.19
C ASP A 533 16.64 -20.34 10.60
N ILE A 534 17.79 -19.92 11.16
CA ILE A 534 18.55 -18.73 10.74
C ILE A 534 19.05 -18.80 9.30
N HIS A 535 19.11 -20.01 8.72
CA HIS A 535 19.43 -20.25 7.31
C HIS A 535 18.19 -20.55 6.47
N GLY A 536 17.03 -20.63 7.12
CA GLY A 536 15.75 -20.91 6.49
C GLY A 536 15.27 -19.75 5.63
N PRO A 537 14.36 -20.03 4.67
CA PRO A 537 13.82 -19.01 3.81
C PRO A 537 12.91 -18.05 4.60
N ALA A 538 12.91 -16.79 4.18
CA ALA A 538 12.03 -15.76 4.70
C ALA A 538 11.68 -14.75 3.61
N GLY A 539 10.55 -14.06 3.79
CA GLY A 539 10.14 -13.02 2.86
C GLY A 539 8.87 -12.29 3.31
N PRO A 540 8.39 -11.33 2.51
CA PRO A 540 7.20 -10.56 2.86
C PRO A 540 5.92 -11.33 2.52
N THR A 541 4.89 -11.10 3.33
CA THR A 541 3.54 -11.59 3.08
C THR A 541 2.52 -10.52 3.41
N ALA A 542 1.40 -10.55 2.70
CA ALA A 542 0.26 -9.71 2.98
C ALA A 542 -1.02 -10.53 2.83
N PHE A 543 -2.05 -10.21 3.59
CA PHE A 543 -3.38 -10.78 3.33
C PHE A 543 -4.50 -9.82 3.73
N TRP A 544 -5.58 -9.82 2.97
CA TRP A 544 -6.74 -8.94 3.18
C TRP A 544 -8.03 -9.69 2.90
N LYS A 545 -9.09 -9.30 3.61
CA LYS A 545 -10.39 -9.96 3.52
C LYS A 545 -11.11 -9.48 2.28
N ILE A 546 -11.76 -10.39 1.57
CA ILE A 546 -12.56 -10.07 0.38
C ILE A 546 -14.06 -10.33 0.58
N SER A 547 -14.42 -11.31 1.41
CA SER A 547 -15.80 -11.64 1.69
C SER A 547 -15.97 -12.26 3.07
N ASP A 548 -17.12 -12.00 3.71
CA ASP A 548 -17.57 -12.73 4.90
C ASP A 548 -18.07 -14.13 4.53
N GLU A 549 -18.33 -14.36 3.25
CA GLU A 549 -18.81 -15.64 2.73
C GLU A 549 -17.64 -16.59 2.47
N MET A 550 -17.94 -17.88 2.54
CA MET A 550 -17.08 -18.99 2.14
C MET A 550 -17.80 -19.80 1.07
N VAL A 551 -17.06 -20.42 0.17
CA VAL A 551 -17.61 -21.20 -0.95
C VAL A 551 -17.15 -22.65 -0.85
N GLU A 552 -18.05 -23.59 -1.16
CA GLU A 552 -17.69 -24.97 -1.39
C GLU A 552 -16.71 -25.05 -2.57
N GLU A 553 -15.51 -25.54 -2.29
CA GLU A 553 -14.52 -25.76 -3.34
C GLU A 553 -14.94 -26.97 -4.16
N ALA A 554 -15.12 -26.80 -5.47
CA ALA A 554 -15.28 -27.92 -6.38
C ALA A 554 -14.00 -28.78 -6.32
N HIS A 555 -14.14 -30.05 -5.96
CA HIS A 555 -13.06 -31.02 -6.12
C HIS A 555 -12.67 -31.07 -7.59
N HIS A 556 -11.60 -30.37 -7.96
CA HIS A 556 -10.95 -30.60 -9.23
C HIS A 556 -10.31 -31.97 -9.13
N ASN A 557 -11.04 -33.00 -9.56
CA ASN A 557 -10.40 -34.25 -9.93
C ASN A 557 -9.29 -33.90 -10.92
N PRO A 558 -8.06 -34.41 -10.75
CA PRO A 558 -7.03 -34.17 -11.74
C PRO A 558 -7.55 -34.64 -13.10
N PRO A 559 -7.20 -33.94 -14.20
CA PRO A 559 -7.62 -34.33 -15.53
C PRO A 559 -7.28 -35.82 -15.77
N PRO A 560 -8.09 -36.57 -16.53
CA PRO A 560 -7.98 -38.03 -16.66
C PRO A 560 -6.61 -38.55 -17.14
N MET A 561 -5.73 -37.68 -17.64
CA MET A 561 -4.40 -38.03 -18.14
C MET A 561 -3.41 -38.47 -17.05
N VAL A 562 -3.67 -38.24 -15.76
CA VAL A 562 -2.77 -38.70 -14.67
C VAL A 562 -3.17 -40.07 -14.09
N GLN A 563 -4.34 -40.61 -14.46
CA GLN A 563 -4.76 -41.96 -14.01
C GLN A 563 -4.14 -43.11 -14.81
N ILE A 564 -3.41 -42.83 -15.89
CA ILE A 564 -2.81 -43.88 -16.74
C ILE A 564 -1.41 -44.32 -16.26
N PHE A 565 -0.71 -43.52 -15.44
CA PHE A 565 0.64 -43.88 -14.96
C PHE A 565 0.70 -44.55 -13.58
N LEU A 566 -0.44 -44.73 -12.89
CA LEU A 566 -0.49 -45.40 -11.57
C LEU A 566 -1.07 -46.82 -11.59
N ASN A 567 -1.51 -47.32 -12.76
CA ASN A 567 -2.10 -48.67 -12.91
C ASN A 567 -1.42 -49.51 -14.00
N GLY A 568 -0.09 -49.44 -14.10
CA GLY A 568 0.70 -50.19 -15.08
C GLY A 568 1.87 -50.97 -14.46
N GLY A 569 1.59 -51.90 -13.55
CA GLY A 569 2.52 -53.00 -13.21
C GLY A 569 2.04 -54.30 -13.86
N PRO A 570 2.95 -55.08 -14.47
CA PRO A 570 3.42 -56.27 -13.76
C PRO A 570 4.92 -56.24 -13.42
#